data_AF-A0A4Y9L077-F1
#
_entry.id   AF-A0A4Y9L077-F1
#
_cell.length_a   1.000
_cell.length_b   1.000
_cell.length_c   1.000
_cell.angle_alpha   90.00
_cell.angle_beta   90.00
_cell.angle_gamma   90.00
#
_symmetry.space_group_name_H-M   'P 1'
#
loop_
_entity.id
_entity.type
_entity.pdbx_description
1 polymer ?
#
loop_
_entity_poly.entity_id
_entity_poly.type
_entity_poly.pdbx_seq_one_letter_code
_entity_poly.pdbx_strand_id
1 'polypeptide(L)'
;MTTNGGSNGAGYFATNFSELGQRPEASRFYDHDYETVLQSMVAHVLKHESPIYEDLLIERIARAHGFQRSGDRIQRAVAKVIGKQYRRTKDDGRTVVWGDGQASRIVSYRSCEPDVRSHGDVPVAELASLAVPFIRVRLSDDDILYRMADHFKLGRLREPTRVRFQMAVDLAREVARTAMS
;
A
#
# COMPACT_ATOMS: atom_id res chain seq x y z
N MET A 1 15.05 -9.33 28.73
CA MET A 1 14.43 -8.03 28.41
C MET A 1 15.44 -7.21 27.62
N THR A 2 15.26 -7.15 26.30
CA THR A 2 15.85 -6.14 25.41
C THR A 2 15.08 -6.22 24.09
N THR A 3 13.98 -5.46 24.00
CA THR A 3 13.25 -5.24 22.75
C THR A 3 14.00 -4.20 21.94
N ASN A 4 14.83 -4.65 21.00
CA ASN A 4 15.46 -3.78 20.02
C ASN A 4 14.50 -3.63 18.82
N GLY A 5 13.47 -2.79 18.99
CA GLY A 5 12.47 -2.48 17.96
C GLY A 5 12.97 -1.43 16.97
N GLY A 6 14.13 -1.67 16.36
CA GLY A 6 14.59 -0.90 15.20
C GLY A 6 14.07 -1.58 13.94
N SER A 7 12.88 -1.20 13.47
CA SER A 7 12.38 -1.64 12.16
C SER A 7 13.20 -0.95 11.06
N ASN A 8 14.35 -1.54 10.76
CA ASN A 8 15.07 -1.36 9.52
C ASN A 8 14.04 -1.54 8.39
N GLY A 9 13.76 -0.48 7.63
CA GLY A 9 12.65 -0.47 6.66
C GLY A 9 12.76 -1.66 5.72
N ALA A 10 11.86 -2.63 5.85
CA ALA A 10 11.85 -3.81 5.00
C ALA A 10 11.68 -3.38 3.53
N GLY A 11 12.31 -4.09 2.60
CA GLY A 11 12.11 -3.82 1.17
C GLY A 11 10.66 -4.07 0.76
N TYR A 12 10.13 -3.29 -0.19
CA TYR A 12 8.89 -3.61 -0.87
C TYR A 12 9.18 -4.56 -2.03
N PHE A 13 8.41 -5.64 -2.11
CA PHE A 13 8.46 -6.59 -3.20
C PHE A 13 7.03 -6.86 -3.66
N ALA A 14 6.81 -6.88 -4.98
CA ALA A 14 5.54 -7.34 -5.52
C ALA A 14 5.36 -8.83 -5.16
N THR A 15 4.13 -9.20 -4.79
CA THR A 15 3.79 -10.55 -4.35
C THR A 15 4.16 -11.57 -5.41
N ASN A 16 4.87 -12.61 -4.98
CA ASN A 16 5.14 -13.78 -5.81
C ASN A 16 4.11 -14.88 -5.52
N PHE A 17 3.25 -15.18 -6.49
CA PHE A 17 2.23 -16.22 -6.34
C PHE A 17 2.78 -17.65 -6.47
N SER A 18 4.02 -17.86 -6.95
CA SER A 18 4.60 -19.20 -7.01
C SER A 18 4.77 -19.82 -5.62
N GLU A 19 4.89 -18.98 -4.59
CA GLU A 19 5.01 -19.39 -3.18
C GLU A 19 3.69 -19.95 -2.60
N LEU A 20 2.55 -19.66 -3.25
CA LEU A 20 1.25 -20.12 -2.78
C LEU A 20 1.01 -21.61 -3.07
N GLY A 21 1.83 -22.24 -3.92
CA GLY A 21 1.64 -23.62 -4.37
C GLY A 21 0.36 -23.85 -5.19
N GLN A 22 -0.37 -22.79 -5.51
CA GLN A 22 -1.57 -22.81 -6.34
C GLN A 22 -1.23 -22.30 -7.73
N ARG A 23 -1.79 -22.92 -8.77
CA ARG A 23 -1.63 -22.46 -10.15
C ARG A 23 -2.86 -21.62 -10.54
N PRO A 24 -2.69 -20.32 -10.84
CA PRO A 24 -3.80 -19.50 -11.32
C PRO A 24 -4.36 -20.04 -12.66
N GLU A 25 -5.68 -20.21 -12.74
CA GLU A 25 -6.41 -20.73 -13.89
C GLU A 25 -7.37 -19.67 -14.45
N ALA A 26 -6.98 -19.01 -15.54
CA ALA A 26 -7.76 -17.95 -16.17
C ALA A 26 -9.16 -18.40 -16.62
N SER A 27 -9.28 -19.63 -17.11
CA SER A 27 -10.53 -20.21 -17.61
C SER A 27 -11.59 -20.39 -16.53
N ARG A 28 -11.17 -20.57 -15.27
CA ARG A 28 -12.04 -20.80 -14.12
C ARG A 28 -12.30 -19.56 -13.28
N PHE A 29 -11.73 -18.42 -13.67
CA PHE A 29 -11.70 -17.20 -12.85
C PHE A 29 -13.09 -16.71 -12.39
N TYR A 30 -14.15 -17.05 -13.12
CA TYR A 30 -15.52 -16.65 -12.82
C TYR A 30 -16.39 -17.78 -12.25
N ASP A 31 -15.81 -18.97 -12.05
CA ASP A 31 -16.51 -20.10 -11.48
C ASP A 31 -16.72 -19.87 -9.98
N HIS A 32 -17.86 -20.35 -9.47
CA HIS A 32 -18.22 -20.11 -8.06
C HIS A 32 -17.25 -20.77 -7.07
N ASP A 33 -16.81 -21.99 -7.38
CA ASP A 33 -15.86 -22.75 -6.55
C ASP A 33 -14.44 -22.15 -6.57
N TYR A 34 -14.09 -21.42 -7.63
CA TYR A 34 -12.81 -20.73 -7.79
C TYR A 34 -12.67 -19.49 -6.89
N GLU A 35 -13.77 -19.02 -6.27
CA GLU A 35 -13.73 -17.91 -5.31
C GLU A 35 -12.77 -18.17 -4.14
N THR A 36 -12.63 -19.43 -3.72
CA THR A 36 -11.70 -19.85 -2.65
C THR A 36 -10.22 -19.70 -3.04
N VAL A 37 -9.89 -19.89 -4.31
CA VAL A 37 -8.54 -19.65 -4.86
C VAL A 37 -8.27 -18.15 -4.86
N LEU A 38 -9.23 -17.34 -5.32
CA LEU A 38 -9.10 -15.88 -5.28
C LEU A 38 -8.94 -15.37 -3.85
N GLN A 39 -9.68 -15.92 -2.87
CA GLN A 39 -9.54 -15.57 -1.45
C GLN A 39 -8.12 -15.84 -0.94
N SER A 40 -7.56 -17.01 -1.28
CA SER A 40 -6.19 -17.38 -0.91
C SER A 40 -5.16 -16.44 -1.53
N MET A 41 -5.32 -16.09 -2.81
CA MET A 41 -4.43 -15.16 -3.50
C MET A 41 -4.52 -13.73 -2.95
N VAL A 42 -5.73 -13.23 -2.64
CA VAL A 42 -5.94 -11.91 -2.01
C VAL A 42 -5.28 -11.87 -0.63
N ALA A 43 -5.48 -12.90 0.19
CA ALA A 43 -4.86 -12.99 1.51
C ALA A 43 -3.33 -12.99 1.40
N HIS A 44 -2.76 -13.68 0.41
CA HIS A 44 -1.32 -13.68 0.14
C HIS A 44 -0.81 -12.28 -0.23
N VAL A 45 -1.49 -11.58 -1.15
CA VAL A 45 -1.10 -10.19 -1.48
C VAL A 45 -1.15 -9.30 -0.25
N LEU A 46 -2.21 -9.38 0.56
CA LEU A 46 -2.34 -8.53 1.75
C LEU A 46 -1.29 -8.85 2.81
N LYS A 47 -0.93 -10.12 2.99
CA LYS A 47 0.15 -10.53 3.90
C LYS A 47 1.49 -9.88 3.55
N HIS A 48 1.80 -9.74 2.27
CA HIS A 48 3.12 -9.26 1.81
C HIS A 48 3.14 -7.77 1.47
N GLU A 49 2.07 -7.25 0.89
CA GLU A 49 2.04 -5.90 0.32
C GLU A 49 1.17 -4.91 1.11
N SER A 50 0.36 -5.35 2.08
CA SER A 50 -0.49 -4.40 2.81
C SER A 50 0.31 -3.40 3.69
N PRO A 51 -0.15 -2.15 3.84
CA PRO A 51 -1.28 -1.55 3.13
C PRO A 51 -0.98 -1.43 1.62
N ILE A 52 -1.97 -1.71 0.79
CA ILE A 52 -1.86 -1.66 -0.68
C ILE A 52 -3.11 -1.03 -1.26
N TYR A 53 -2.99 -0.34 -2.39
CA TYR A 53 -4.16 0.13 -3.12
C TYR A 53 -4.97 -1.03 -3.73
N GLU A 54 -6.30 -0.93 -3.66
CA GLU A 54 -7.21 -1.99 -4.11
C GLU A 54 -7.05 -2.29 -5.61
N ASP A 55 -6.86 -1.26 -6.44
CA ASP A 55 -6.60 -1.39 -7.87
C ASP A 55 -5.28 -2.10 -8.17
N LEU A 56 -4.22 -1.81 -7.39
CA LEU A 56 -2.93 -2.48 -7.52
C LEU A 56 -3.05 -3.96 -7.12
N LEU A 57 -3.78 -4.26 -6.04
CA LEU A 57 -4.08 -5.64 -5.64
C LEU A 57 -4.83 -6.37 -6.76
N ILE A 58 -5.86 -5.75 -7.35
CA ILE A 58 -6.61 -6.31 -8.48
C ILE A 58 -5.67 -6.57 -9.67
N GLU A 59 -4.76 -5.65 -9.98
CA GLU A 59 -3.76 -5.82 -11.03
C GLU A 59 -2.82 -6.99 -10.77
N ARG A 60 -2.36 -7.21 -9.52
CA ARG A 60 -1.55 -8.38 -9.14
C ARG A 60 -2.30 -9.68 -9.45
N ILE A 61 -3.56 -9.77 -9.02
CA ILE A 61 -4.40 -10.94 -9.25
C ILE A 61 -4.65 -11.15 -10.75
N ALA A 62 -4.97 -10.09 -11.50
CA ALA A 62 -5.24 -10.18 -12.93
C ALA A 62 -4.02 -10.68 -13.71
N ARG A 63 -2.84 -10.11 -13.45
CA ARG A 63 -1.58 -10.52 -14.10
C ARG A 63 -1.18 -11.95 -13.76
N ALA A 64 -1.42 -12.39 -12.52
CA ALA A 64 -1.17 -13.77 -12.13
C ALA A 64 -1.98 -14.78 -12.96
N HIS A 65 -3.16 -14.38 -13.46
CA HIS A 65 -4.00 -15.18 -14.35
C HIS A 65 -3.71 -14.93 -15.84
N GLY A 66 -2.66 -14.19 -16.18
CA GLY A 66 -2.30 -13.88 -17.57
C GLY A 66 -3.25 -12.89 -18.27
N PHE A 67 -4.11 -12.19 -17.52
CA PHE A 67 -4.95 -11.15 -18.11
C PHE A 67 -4.12 -9.91 -18.42
N GLN A 68 -4.30 -9.37 -19.63
CA GLN A 68 -3.62 -8.14 -20.05
C GLN A 68 -4.26 -6.89 -19.43
N ARG A 69 -5.54 -6.94 -19.05
CA ARG A 69 -6.30 -5.81 -18.50
C ARG A 69 -7.21 -6.27 -17.37
N SER A 70 -7.38 -5.42 -16.36
CA SER A 70 -8.33 -5.60 -15.26
C SER A 70 -9.65 -4.89 -15.57
N GLY A 71 -10.43 -5.41 -16.51
CA GLY A 71 -11.76 -4.86 -16.81
C GLY A 71 -12.76 -5.04 -15.67
N ASP A 72 -13.92 -4.37 -15.74
CA ASP A 72 -14.94 -4.33 -14.67
C ASP A 72 -15.33 -5.69 -14.09
N ARG A 73 -15.31 -6.75 -14.92
CA ARG A 73 -15.65 -8.11 -14.46
C ARG A 73 -14.57 -8.66 -13.51
N ILE A 74 -13.29 -8.44 -13.82
CA ILE A 74 -12.16 -8.83 -12.97
C ILE A 74 -12.16 -8.01 -11.69
N GLN A 75 -12.32 -6.68 -11.82
CA GLN A 75 -12.38 -5.77 -10.67
C GLN A 75 -13.48 -6.19 -9.70
N ARG A 76 -14.70 -6.46 -10.19
CA ARG A 76 -15.82 -6.89 -9.34
C ARG A 76 -15.58 -8.25 -8.68
N ALA A 77 -15.03 -9.22 -9.41
CA ALA A 77 -14.74 -10.55 -8.86
C ALA A 77 -13.74 -10.48 -7.70
N VAL A 78 -12.64 -9.74 -7.88
CA VAL A 78 -11.62 -9.57 -6.84
C VAL A 78 -12.14 -8.69 -5.69
N ALA A 79 -12.83 -7.58 -5.98
CA ALA A 79 -13.40 -6.72 -4.94
C ALA A 79 -14.44 -7.46 -4.06
N LYS A 80 -15.24 -8.35 -4.66
CA LYS A 80 -16.16 -9.24 -3.92
C LYS A 80 -15.39 -10.09 -2.90
N VAL A 81 -14.26 -10.66 -3.31
CA VAL A 81 -13.41 -11.53 -2.50
C VAL A 81 -12.70 -10.78 -1.37
N ILE A 82 -12.21 -9.57 -1.63
CA ILE A 82 -11.68 -8.69 -0.57
C ILE A 82 -12.76 -8.46 0.50
N GLY A 83 -14.03 -8.39 0.10
CA GLY A 83 -15.16 -8.49 1.02
C GLY A 83 -15.17 -7.35 2.04
N LYS A 84 -15.86 -7.52 3.17
CA LYS A 84 -15.88 -6.52 4.26
C LYS A 84 -14.91 -6.85 5.41
N GLN A 85 -14.24 -8.01 5.35
CA GLN A 85 -13.37 -8.43 6.46
C GLN A 85 -12.10 -7.57 6.60
N TYR A 86 -11.58 -7.04 5.49
CA TYR A 86 -10.38 -6.21 5.54
C TYR A 86 -10.73 -4.75 5.79
N ARG A 87 -9.96 -4.13 6.70
CA ARG A 87 -10.03 -2.69 6.94
C ARG A 87 -9.69 -1.95 5.64
N ARG A 88 -10.45 -0.87 5.38
CA ARG A 88 -10.21 0.03 4.25
C ARG A 88 -10.04 1.47 4.72
N THR A 89 -9.16 2.20 4.05
CA THR A 89 -9.05 3.66 4.15
C THR A 89 -9.07 4.29 2.77
N LYS A 90 -9.07 5.63 2.71
CA LYS A 90 -9.08 6.39 1.47
C LYS A 90 -7.89 7.33 1.43
N ASP A 91 -7.16 7.30 0.32
CA ASP A 91 -6.14 8.28 -0.03
C ASP A 91 -6.66 9.02 -1.26
N ASP A 92 -7.13 10.26 -1.10
CA ASP A 92 -7.62 11.08 -2.21
C ASP A 92 -8.62 10.31 -3.12
N GLY A 93 -9.58 9.62 -2.48
CA GLY A 93 -10.57 8.78 -3.17
C GLY A 93 -10.12 7.35 -3.53
N ARG A 94 -8.81 7.08 -3.63
CA ARG A 94 -8.26 5.74 -3.91
C ARG A 94 -8.38 4.84 -2.67
N THR A 95 -8.92 3.63 -2.85
CA THR A 95 -9.10 2.67 -1.74
C THR A 95 -7.77 2.04 -1.37
N VAL A 96 -7.42 2.08 -0.08
CA VAL A 96 -6.32 1.31 0.51
C VAL A 96 -6.89 0.16 1.31
N VAL A 97 -6.39 -1.05 1.06
CA VAL A 97 -6.76 -2.27 1.78
C VAL A 97 -5.63 -2.65 2.73
N TRP A 98 -6.01 -2.98 3.96
CA TRP A 98 -5.10 -3.31 5.05
C TRP A 98 -5.21 -4.80 5.38
N GLY A 99 -4.07 -5.46 5.53
CA GLY A 99 -4.01 -6.84 6.01
C GLY A 99 -4.25 -6.92 7.52
N ASP A 100 -4.40 -8.13 8.01
CA ASP A 100 -4.70 -8.39 9.42
C ASP A 100 -3.56 -7.92 10.34
N GLY A 101 -3.94 -7.48 11.55
CA GLY A 101 -2.98 -7.05 12.57
C GLY A 101 -2.39 -5.65 12.38
N GLN A 102 -2.69 -4.95 11.28
CA GLN A 102 -2.23 -3.57 11.06
C GLN A 102 -3.14 -2.54 11.75
N ALA A 103 -2.99 -2.42 13.08
CA ALA A 103 -3.71 -1.43 13.88
C ALA A 103 -3.15 0.00 13.75
N SER A 104 -1.86 0.13 13.42
CA SER A 104 -1.22 1.44 13.27
C SER A 104 -1.75 2.20 12.06
N ARG A 105 -1.95 3.50 12.23
CA ARG A 105 -2.33 4.41 11.13
C ARG A 105 -1.15 4.78 10.23
N ILE A 106 0.08 4.63 10.74
CA ILE A 106 1.33 4.86 9.99
C ILE A 106 2.12 3.56 10.00
N VAL A 107 2.65 3.19 8.85
CA VAL A 107 3.53 2.03 8.69
C VAL A 107 4.87 2.47 8.13
N SER A 108 5.93 1.72 8.43
CA SER A 108 7.26 2.06 7.91
C SER A 108 7.26 2.04 6.39
N TYR A 109 7.87 3.05 5.77
CA TYR A 109 8.09 3.08 4.34
C TYR A 109 8.96 1.90 3.91
N ARG A 110 8.48 1.16 2.90
CA ARG A 110 9.19 0.05 2.30
C ARG A 110 9.86 0.47 0.99
N SER A 111 11.19 0.49 1.00
CA SER A 111 12.00 0.90 -0.16
C SER A 111 12.04 -0.18 -1.24
N CYS A 112 12.11 0.21 -2.50
CA CYS A 112 12.30 -0.69 -3.63
C CYS A 112 12.97 0.05 -4.79
N GLU A 113 13.40 -0.70 -5.80
CA GLU A 113 13.88 -0.12 -7.04
C GLU A 113 12.75 0.69 -7.73
N PRO A 114 13.09 1.77 -8.48
CA PRO A 114 12.08 2.67 -9.05
C PRO A 114 11.10 2.04 -10.04
N ASP A 115 11.49 0.94 -10.68
CA ASP A 115 10.68 0.17 -11.64
C ASP A 115 9.70 -0.79 -10.95
N VAL A 116 9.88 -1.08 -9.65
CA VAL A 116 9.02 -1.98 -8.88
C VAL A 116 7.75 -1.28 -8.39
N ARG A 117 7.88 -0.07 -7.84
CA ARG A 117 6.75 0.71 -7.32
C ARG A 117 7.04 2.20 -7.39
N SER A 118 6.16 2.92 -8.08
CA SER A 118 6.19 4.39 -8.10
C SER A 118 5.74 4.98 -6.76
N HIS A 119 6.17 6.20 -6.45
CA HIS A 119 5.64 6.98 -5.33
C HIS A 119 4.10 7.09 -5.36
N GLY A 120 3.51 7.06 -6.56
CA GLY A 120 2.05 7.07 -6.76
C GLY A 120 1.35 5.82 -6.22
N ASP A 121 2.08 4.72 -6.08
CA ASP A 121 1.57 3.44 -5.57
C ASP A 121 1.97 3.18 -4.12
N VAL A 122 2.58 4.17 -3.45
CA VAL A 122 2.85 4.14 -2.01
C VAL A 122 1.66 4.75 -1.26
N PRO A 123 0.96 4.00 -0.38
CA PRO A 123 -0.11 4.54 0.45
C PRO A 123 0.35 5.71 1.34
N VAL A 124 -0.57 6.64 1.61
CA VAL A 124 -0.33 7.79 2.50
C VAL A 124 0.18 7.35 3.88
N ALA A 125 -0.29 6.20 4.37
CA ALA A 125 0.18 5.61 5.62
C ALA A 125 1.67 5.24 5.63
N GLU A 126 2.23 4.81 4.49
CA GLU A 126 3.67 4.57 4.32
C GLU A 126 4.42 5.89 4.13
N LEU A 127 3.89 6.79 3.28
CA LEU A 127 4.47 8.11 3.03
C LEU A 127 4.60 8.92 4.32
N ALA A 128 3.63 8.81 5.23
CA ALA A 128 3.62 9.53 6.50
C ALA A 128 4.85 9.18 7.37
N SER A 129 5.36 7.95 7.29
CA SER A 129 6.58 7.58 8.02
C SER A 129 7.82 8.34 7.57
N LEU A 130 7.87 8.78 6.30
CA LEU A 130 8.96 9.61 5.79
C LEU A 130 8.91 11.04 6.36
N ALA A 131 7.73 11.53 6.72
CA ALA A 131 7.56 12.86 7.32
C ALA A 131 7.92 12.89 8.82
N VAL A 132 7.77 11.76 9.52
CA VAL A 132 7.94 11.68 11.00
C VAL A 132 9.28 12.23 11.50
N PRO A 133 10.46 11.87 10.91
CA PRO A 133 11.75 12.40 11.38
C PRO A 133 11.84 13.92 11.31
N PHE A 134 11.26 14.51 10.27
CA PHE A 134 11.31 15.95 10.00
C PHE A 134 10.34 16.75 10.89
N ILE A 135 9.17 16.15 11.20
CA ILE A 135 8.23 16.72 12.17
C ILE A 135 8.87 16.79 13.56
N ARG A 136 9.65 15.78 13.97
CA ARG A 136 10.32 15.76 15.28
C ARG A 136 11.33 16.89 15.47
N VAL A 137 11.99 17.32 14.39
CA VAL A 137 12.90 18.47 14.39
C VAL A 137 12.21 19.79 14.03
N ARG A 138 10.86 19.79 14.02
CA ARG A 138 10.00 20.96 13.82
C ARG A 138 10.24 21.69 12.49
N LEU A 139 10.53 20.94 11.43
CA LEU A 139 10.57 21.53 10.08
C LEU A 139 9.18 22.03 9.65
N SER A 140 9.20 23.03 8.78
CA SER A 140 8.01 23.55 8.11
C SER A 140 7.43 22.49 7.16
N ASP A 141 6.14 22.58 6.85
CA ASP A 141 5.52 21.64 5.90
C ASP A 141 6.18 21.73 4.51
N ASP A 142 6.50 22.94 4.03
CA ASP A 142 7.20 23.12 2.75
C ASP A 142 8.57 22.42 2.73
N ASP A 143 9.34 22.50 3.81
CA ASP A 143 10.63 21.79 3.91
C ASP A 143 10.42 20.27 3.93
N ILE A 144 9.39 19.78 4.64
CA ILE A 144 9.08 18.34 4.67
C ILE A 144 8.68 17.85 3.28
N LEU A 145 7.82 18.59 2.57
CA LEU A 145 7.41 18.28 1.21
C LEU A 145 8.62 18.24 0.25
N TYR A 146 9.55 19.18 0.40
CA TYR A 146 10.80 19.17 -0.37
C TYR A 146 11.63 17.91 -0.08
N ARG A 147 11.82 17.53 1.19
CA ARG A 147 12.56 16.32 1.58
C ARG A 147 11.92 15.05 1.05
N MET A 148 10.59 14.98 1.06
CA MET A 148 9.85 13.86 0.48
C MET A 148 10.01 13.81 -1.04
N ALA A 149 9.97 14.95 -1.74
CA ALA A 149 10.21 15.00 -3.19
C ALA A 149 11.63 14.55 -3.56
N ASP A 150 12.63 14.99 -2.78
CA ASP A 150 14.03 14.59 -2.93
C ASP A 150 14.24 13.08 -2.71
N HIS A 151 13.58 12.50 -1.70
CA HIS A 151 13.60 11.06 -1.44
C HIS A 151 13.19 10.24 -2.68
N PHE A 152 12.17 10.70 -3.41
CA PHE A 152 11.71 10.06 -4.64
C PHE A 152 12.38 10.60 -5.92
N LYS A 153 13.42 11.45 -5.78
CA LYS A 153 14.17 12.07 -6.88
C LYS A 153 13.27 12.81 -7.88
N LEU A 154 12.22 13.45 -7.39
CA LEU A 154 11.25 14.16 -8.23
C LEU A 154 11.84 15.50 -8.67
N GLY A 155 12.02 15.70 -9.98
CA GLY A 155 12.50 16.97 -10.52
C GLY A 155 11.55 18.16 -10.27
N ARG A 156 10.23 17.91 -10.18
CA ARG A 156 9.23 18.91 -9.77
C ARG A 156 8.10 18.25 -9.00
N LEU A 157 7.72 18.83 -7.86
CA LEU A 157 6.54 18.42 -7.11
C LEU A 157 5.28 19.00 -7.78
N ARG A 158 4.60 18.16 -8.58
CA ARG A 158 3.33 18.49 -9.23
C ARG A 158 2.18 18.44 -8.22
N GLU A 159 1.09 19.15 -8.52
CA GLU A 159 -0.04 19.32 -7.59
C GLU A 159 -0.63 18.00 -7.06
N PRO A 160 -0.90 16.97 -7.89
CA PRO A 160 -1.44 15.71 -7.36
C PRO A 160 -0.50 15.01 -6.37
N THR A 161 0.81 15.08 -6.62
CA THR A 161 1.82 14.54 -5.69
C THR A 161 1.95 15.39 -4.44
N ARG A 162 1.88 16.72 -4.57
CA ARG A 162 1.89 17.66 -3.44
C ARG A 162 0.75 17.37 -2.47
N VAL A 163 -0.48 17.27 -2.97
CA VAL A 163 -1.67 16.97 -2.15
C VAL A 163 -1.45 15.68 -1.35
N ARG A 164 -0.98 14.62 -2.00
CA ARG A 164 -0.73 13.34 -1.32
C ARG A 164 0.39 13.40 -0.28
N PHE A 165 1.46 14.14 -0.56
CA PHE A 165 2.52 14.33 0.43
C PHE A 165 2.04 15.20 1.60
N GLN A 166 1.20 16.20 1.35
CA GLN A 166 0.58 16.99 2.43
C GLN A 166 -0.33 16.10 3.31
N MET A 167 -1.16 15.23 2.72
CA MET A 167 -1.96 14.26 3.49
C MET A 167 -1.08 13.37 4.40
N ALA A 168 0.11 12.99 3.93
CA ALA A 168 1.06 12.21 4.71
C ALA A 168 1.66 13.01 5.88
N VAL A 169 1.98 14.29 5.67
CA VAL A 169 2.42 15.21 6.72
C VAL A 169 1.31 15.41 7.77
N ASP A 170 0.07 15.65 7.31
CA ASP A 170 -1.09 15.86 8.19
C ASP A 170 -1.35 14.62 9.07
N LEU A 171 -1.32 13.43 8.46
CA LEU A 171 -1.46 12.15 9.18
C LEU A 171 -0.36 11.96 10.22
N ALA A 172 0.89 12.24 9.85
CA ALA A 172 2.03 12.14 10.77
C ALA A 172 1.91 13.11 11.95
N ARG A 173 1.46 14.36 11.71
CA ARG A 173 1.20 15.34 12.76
C ARG A 173 0.03 14.94 13.65
N GLU A 174 -1.03 14.38 13.09
CA GLU A 174 -2.18 13.88 13.87
C GLU A 174 -1.75 12.77 14.83
N VAL A 175 -1.03 11.76 14.33
CA VAL A 175 -0.54 10.65 15.17
C VAL A 175 0.42 11.14 16.24
N ALA A 176 1.32 12.08 15.93
CA ALA A 176 2.22 12.67 16.91
C ALA A 176 1.47 13.40 18.05
N ARG A 177 0.38 14.11 17.75
CA ARG A 177 -0.46 14.79 18.76
C ARG A 177 -1.17 13.80 19.67
N THR A 178 -1.74 12.73 19.11
CA THR A 178 -2.41 11.69 19.91
C THR A 178 -1.45 10.95 20.83
N ALA A 179 -0.20 10.75 20.42
CA ALA A 179 0.81 10.11 21.27
C ALA A 179 1.31 10.99 22.44
N MET A 180 1.06 12.31 22.39
CA MET A 180 1.43 13.27 23.43
C MET A 180 0.29 13.61 24.40
N SER A 181 -0.92 13.13 24.12
CA SER A 181 -2.13 13.33 24.93
C SER A 181 -2.35 12.15 25.87
#